data_AF-A0AA44DCS1-F1
#
_entry.id   AF-A0AA44DCS1-F1
#
_cell.length_a   1.000
_cell.length_b   1.000
_cell.length_c   1.000
_cell.angle_alpha   90.00
_cell.angle_beta   90.00
_cell.angle_gamma   90.00
#
_symmetry.space_group_name_H-M   'P 1'
#
loop_
_entity.id
_entity.type
_entity.pdbx_description
1 polymer ?
#
loop_
_entity_poly.entity_id
_entity_poly.type
_entity_poly.pdbx_seq_one_letter_code
_entity_poly.pdbx_strand_id
1 'polypeptide(L)' 'MARTGRQRRTDDRVREAERACGELGEALEAAGVRLPSLGLDPVSCAGSAPLGLIELGRCNVETARALAAALRSRTAGGTP' A
#
# COMPACT_ATOMS: atom_id res chain seq x y z
N MET A 1 0.51 -33.14 1.55
CA MET A 1 1.28 -32.25 0.64
C MET A 1 0.58 -30.93 0.27
N ALA A 2 -0.75 -30.79 0.39
CA ALA A 2 -1.47 -29.54 0.04
C ALA A 2 -1.16 -28.32 0.93
N ARG A 3 -0.73 -28.53 2.19
CA ARG A 3 -0.44 -27.46 3.15
C ARG A 3 0.75 -26.59 2.72
N THR A 4 1.79 -27.20 2.17
CA THR A 4 3.03 -26.52 1.75
C THR A 4 2.81 -25.62 0.53
N GLY A 5 1.98 -26.03 -0.43
CA GLY A 5 1.67 -25.22 -1.61
C GLY A 5 0.81 -23.99 -1.30
N ARG A 6 -0.12 -24.14 -0.34
CA ARG A 6 -0.95 -23.02 0.14
C ARG A 6 -0.11 -21.99 0.90
N GLN A 7 0.78 -22.45 1.78
CA GLN A 7 1.68 -21.59 2.56
C GLN A 7 2.59 -20.73 1.66
N ARG A 8 3.15 -21.29 0.57
CA ARG A 8 3.96 -20.48 -0.35
C ARG A 8 3.17 -19.34 -0.97
N ARG A 9 1.94 -19.61 -1.44
CA ARG A 9 1.09 -18.56 -2.04
C ARG A 9 0.71 -17.47 -1.04
N THR A 10 0.52 -17.82 0.24
CA THR A 10 0.25 -16.80 1.27
C THR A 10 1.47 -15.91 1.50
N ASP A 11 2.66 -16.51 1.57
CA ASP A 11 3.90 -15.77 1.75
C ASP A 11 4.21 -14.86 0.53
N ASP A 12 3.89 -15.32 -0.68
CA ASP A 12 4.05 -14.53 -1.92
C ASP A 12 3.16 -13.29 -1.93
N ARG A 13 1.90 -13.42 -1.47
CA ARG A 13 0.93 -12.31 -1.38
C ARG A 13 1.36 -11.25 -0.38
N VAL A 14 1.88 -11.65 0.78
CA VAL A 14 2.38 -10.70 1.79
C VAL A 14 3.59 -9.94 1.24
N ARG A 15 4.54 -10.63 0.58
CA ARG A 15 5.70 -9.99 -0.05
C ARG A 15 5.30 -9.03 -1.17
N GLU A 16 4.27 -9.35 -1.94
CA GLU A 16 3.72 -8.46 -2.96
C GLU A 16 3.13 -7.19 -2.33
N ALA A 17 2.37 -7.34 -1.24
CA ALA A 17 1.82 -6.22 -0.51
C ALA A 17 2.93 -5.34 0.11
N GLU A 18 3.99 -5.93 0.67
CA GLU A 18 5.15 -5.20 1.19
C GLU A 18 5.83 -4.35 0.11
N ARG A 19 6.03 -4.91 -1.09
CA ARG A 19 6.58 -4.17 -2.24
C ARG A 19 5.67 -3.01 -2.64
N ALA A 20 4.38 -3.28 -2.81
CA ALA A 20 3.40 -2.24 -3.14
C ALA A 20 3.33 -1.13 -2.07
N CYS A 21 3.47 -1.48 -0.79
CA CYS A 21 3.54 -0.52 0.30
C CYS A 21 4.81 0.36 0.23
N GLY A 22 5.96 -0.22 -0.12
CA GLY A 22 7.20 0.51 -0.34
C GLY A 22 7.11 1.47 -1.53
N GLU A 23 6.66 0.97 -2.68
CA GLU A 23 6.43 1.77 -3.89
C GLU A 23 5.48 2.95 -3.64
N LEU A 24 4.40 2.71 -2.89
CA LEU A 24 3.48 3.77 -2.50
C LEU A 24 4.16 4.79 -1.58
N GLY A 25 4.95 4.34 -0.61
CA GLY A 25 5.73 5.20 0.28
C GLY A 25 6.67 6.12 -0.50
N GLU A 26 7.47 5.55 -1.40
CA GLU A 26 8.39 6.31 -2.26
C GLU A 26 7.65 7.34 -3.14
N ALA A 27 6.52 6.95 -3.73
CA ALA A 27 5.71 7.85 -4.55
C ALA A 27 5.11 9.01 -3.74
N LEU A 28 4.67 8.73 -2.50
CA LEU A 28 4.17 9.77 -1.59
C LEU A 28 5.30 10.72 -1.17
N GLU A 29 6.47 10.20 -0.83
CA GLU A 29 7.63 11.02 -0.48
C GLU A 29 8.07 11.92 -1.64
N ALA A 30 8.10 11.38 -2.86
CA ALA A 30 8.39 12.16 -4.08
C ALA A 30 7.35 13.28 -4.32
N ALA A 31 6.12 13.09 -3.87
CA ALA A 31 5.06 14.10 -3.88
C ALA A 31 5.07 15.05 -2.67
N GLY A 32 6.06 14.94 -1.76
CA GLY A 32 6.17 15.74 -0.55
C GLY A 32 5.21 15.33 0.58
N VAL A 33 4.61 14.14 0.49
CA VAL A 33 3.66 13.60 1.47
C VAL A 33 4.34 12.50 2.27
N ARG A 34 4.32 12.61 3.61
CA ARG A 34 4.78 11.53 4.51
C ARG A 34 3.64 11.08 5.41
N LEU A 35 3.38 9.77 5.42
CA LEU A 35 2.38 9.16 6.30
C LEU A 35 3.11 8.43 7.44
N PRO A 36 2.88 8.81 8.71
CA PRO A 36 3.58 8.21 9.84
C PRO A 36 3.17 6.77 10.14
N SER A 37 2.13 6.27 9.48
CA SER A 37 1.50 4.97 9.77
C SER A 37 1.26 4.11 8.53
N LEU A 38 1.93 4.41 7.41
CA LEU A 38 1.83 3.60 6.21
C LEU A 38 2.44 2.21 6.45
N GLY A 39 1.67 1.15 6.18
CA GLY A 39 2.10 -0.22 6.38
C GLY A 39 1.08 -1.22 5.85
N LEU A 40 1.22 -2.48 6.23
CA LEU A 40 0.21 -3.51 5.95
C LEU A 40 -0.78 -3.63 7.10
N ASP A 41 -2.04 -3.93 6.78
CA ASP A 41 -3.01 -4.35 7.79
C ASP A 41 -2.63 -5.76 8.28
N PRO A 42 -2.20 -5.92 9.55
CA PRO A 42 -1.77 -7.22 10.07
C PRO A 42 -2.90 -8.25 10.08
N VAL A 43 -4.16 -7.82 10.17
CA VAL A 43 -5.32 -8.73 10.12
C VAL A 43 -5.49 -9.31 8.72
N SER A 44 -5.32 -8.51 7.68
CA SER A 44 -5.36 -8.93 6.28
C SER A 44 -4.20 -9.83 5.86
N CYS A 45 -3.09 -9.81 6.61
CA CYS A 45 -1.92 -10.67 6.40
C CYS A 45 -2.04 -12.04 7.08
N ALA A 46 -3.04 -12.22 7.96
CA ALA A 46 -3.26 -13.46 8.67
C ALA A 46 -4.18 -14.43 7.90
N GLY A 47 -4.02 -15.73 8.17
CA GLY A 47 -4.92 -16.78 7.67
C GLY A 47 -4.49 -17.43 6.35
N SER A 48 -5.34 -18.31 5.82
CA SER A 48 -4.99 -19.18 4.69
C SER A 48 -5.08 -18.53 3.30
N ALA A 49 -5.54 -17.28 3.25
CA ALA A 49 -5.70 -16.49 2.04
C ALA A 49 -5.59 -14.99 2.40
N PRO A 50 -4.37 -14.49 2.68
CA PRO A 50 -4.16 -13.10 3.04
C PRO A 50 -4.52 -12.19 1.86
N LEU A 51 -5.22 -11.10 2.16
CA LEU A 51 -5.65 -10.11 1.17
C LEU A 51 -4.52 -9.12 0.83
N GLY A 52 -3.56 -8.93 1.75
CA GLY A 52 -2.43 -8.03 1.54
C GLY A 52 -2.88 -6.56 1.46
N LEU A 53 -3.74 -6.14 2.38
CA LEU A 53 -4.26 -4.77 2.42
C LEU A 53 -3.21 -3.83 2.99
N ILE A 54 -3.13 -2.63 2.41
CA ILE A 54 -2.22 -1.56 2.83
C ILE A 54 -3.01 -0.59 3.70
N GLU A 55 -2.57 -0.42 4.95
CA GLU A 55 -3.08 0.59 5.87
C GLU A 55 -2.40 1.93 5.59
N LEU A 56 -3.19 2.93 5.19
CA LEU A 56 -2.72 4.29 4.94
C LEU A 56 -2.71 5.16 6.21
N GLY A 57 -3.33 4.67 7.28
CA GLY A 57 -3.43 5.36 8.56
C GLY A 57 -4.18 6.71 8.49
N ARG A 58 -3.96 7.54 9.50
CA ARG A 58 -4.60 8.87 9.60
C ARG A 58 -3.64 9.93 9.07
N CYS A 59 -4.15 10.83 8.23
CA CYS A 59 -3.45 12.03 7.78
C CYS A 59 -4.11 13.29 8.36
N ASN A 60 -3.34 14.36 8.53
CA ASN A 60 -3.89 15.66 8.92
C ASN A 60 -4.42 16.42 7.68
N VAL A 61 -5.07 17.58 7.89
CA VAL A 61 -5.68 18.36 6.80
C VAL A 61 -4.65 18.80 5.74
N GLU A 62 -3.45 19.18 6.17
CA GLU A 62 -2.37 19.61 5.27
C GLU A 62 -1.92 18.45 4.38
N THR A 63 -1.63 17.29 4.97
CA THR A 63 -1.26 16.07 4.28
C THR A 63 -2.37 15.61 3.32
N ALA A 64 -3.64 15.67 3.74
CA ALA A 64 -4.78 15.32 2.88
C ALA A 64 -4.87 16.22 1.64
N ARG A 65 -4.63 17.53 1.79
CA ARG A 65 -4.61 18.47 0.67
C ARG A 65 -3.44 18.21 -0.29
N ALA A 66 -2.25 17.98 0.26
CA ALA A 66 -1.06 17.66 -0.52
C ALA A 66 -1.25 16.36 -1.33
N LEU A 67 -1.79 15.31 -0.70
CA LEU A 67 -2.14 14.05 -1.36
C LEU A 67 -3.14 14.29 -2.50
N ALA A 68 -4.20 15.04 -2.24
CA ALA A 68 -5.21 15.32 -3.26
C ALA A 68 -4.64 16.12 -4.44
N ALA A 69 -3.70 17.04 -4.20
CA ALA A 69 -3.00 17.76 -5.25
C ALA A 69 -2.12 16.83 -6.09
N ALA A 70 -1.32 15.98 -5.44
CA ALA A 70 -0.45 15.01 -6.11
C ALA A 70 -1.22 14.07 -7.04
N LEU A 71 -2.37 13.55 -6.57
CA LEU A 71 -3.23 12.68 -7.37
C LEU A 71 -3.84 13.39 -8.59
N ARG A 72 -4.27 14.65 -8.44
CA ARG A 72 -4.81 15.44 -9.56
C ARG A 72 -3.75 15.80 -10.61
N SER A 73 -2.53 16.10 -10.17
CA SER A 73 -1.41 16.40 -11.09
C SER A 73 -1.08 15.23 -12.01
N ARG A 74 -1.28 13.98 -11.56
CA ARG A 74 -1.12 12.77 -12.39
C ARG A 74 -2.22 12.64 -13.45
N THR A 75 -3.47 12.98 -13.11
CA THR A 75 -4.62 12.87 -14.03
C THR A 75 -4.65 13.93 -15.14
N ALA A 76 -3.93 15.04 -14.97
CA ALA A 76 -3.81 16.08 -16.00
C ALA A 76 -2.86 15.70 -17.16
N GLY A 77 -2.20 14.53 -17.08
CA GLY A 77 -1.22 14.07 -18.07
C GLY A 77 -1.32 12.60 -18.48
N GLY A 78 -2.47 11.92 -18.32
CA GLY A 78 -2.58 10.48 -18.62
C GLY A 78 -3.82 10.08 -19.40
N THR A 79 -3.64 9.74 -20.67
CA THR A 79 -4.51 8.82 -21.42
C THR A 79 -4.44 7.40 -20.81
N PRO A 80 -5.56 6.65 -20.82
CA PRO A 80 -5.67 5.32 -20.22
C PRO A 80 -4.88 4.24 -20.97
#